data_AF-A0A7S0E7Y8-F1
#
_entry.id   AF-A0A7S0E7Y8-F1
#
_cell.length_a   1.000
_cell.length_b   1.000
_cell.length_c   1.000
_cell.angle_alpha   90.00
_cell.angle_beta   90.00
_cell.angle_gamma   90.00
#
_symmetry.space_group_name_H-M   'P 1'
#
loop_
_entity.id
_entity.type
_entity.pdbx_description
1 polymer ?
#
loop_
_entity_poly.entity_id
_entity_poly.type
_entity_poly.pdbx_seq_one_letter_code
_entity_poly.pdbx_strand_id
1 'polypeptide(L)'
;VVLYGAAACRPATPPGSSCSLCMAGVGGAVGGVAHSSQLNWLAQSEEEAVHDDLHQLLSETRGVVEKLADPAVKLGSWQLVLWQPRWVFAEIDGFCYQKISADESPIGKPKKIMFAAVETIEELDCAEFVLQCGKRDFTFKAPSEDACTVLVHNLRQLRERSAREKAARDAEAPVPAKKKKDKKKR
;
A
#
# COMPACT_ATOMS: atom_id res chain seq x y z
N VAL A 1 -4.28 -23.06 26.69
CA VAL A 1 -3.22 -24.09 26.64
C VAL A 1 -2.26 -23.67 25.55
N VAL A 2 -1.10 -23.15 25.94
CA VAL A 2 -0.03 -22.68 25.05
C VAL A 2 0.95 -23.83 24.90
N LEU A 3 1.34 -24.17 23.67
CA LEU A 3 2.44 -25.10 23.40
C LEU A 3 3.44 -24.39 22.48
N TYR A 4 4.61 -24.06 23.04
CA TYR A 4 5.81 -23.68 22.29
C TYR A 4 6.48 -24.94 21.75
N GLY A 5 6.85 -24.94 20.46
CA GLY A 5 7.65 -25.97 19.82
C GLY A 5 8.83 -25.35 19.07
N ALA A 6 10.03 -25.50 19.61
CA ALA A 6 11.29 -25.19 18.95
C ALA A 6 11.81 -26.42 18.20
N ALA A 7 12.44 -26.24 17.03
CA ALA A 7 13.65 -26.97 16.61
C ALA A 7 14.16 -26.47 15.26
N ALA A 8 15.47 -26.20 15.24
CA ALA A 8 16.28 -25.85 14.08
C ALA A 8 16.66 -27.08 13.25
N CYS A 9 16.95 -26.88 11.95
CA CYS A 9 17.82 -27.76 11.15
C CYS A 9 18.37 -27.00 9.92
N ARG A 10 19.69 -26.77 9.88
CA ARG A 10 20.50 -26.54 8.66
C ARG A 10 21.18 -27.86 8.29
N PRO A 11 21.34 -28.19 7.00
CA PRO A 11 22.67 -28.19 6.34
C PRO A 11 22.54 -27.94 4.80
N ALA A 12 23.52 -27.90 3.89
CA ALA A 12 24.97 -28.06 3.82
C ALA A 12 25.45 -27.43 2.48
N THR A 13 26.71 -27.00 2.44
CA THR A 13 27.48 -26.64 1.23
C THR A 13 27.95 -27.86 0.43
N PRO A 14 28.19 -27.72 -0.90
CA PRO A 14 29.12 -28.59 -1.63
C PRO A 14 30.37 -27.85 -2.16
N PRO A 15 31.43 -28.59 -2.54
CA PRO A 15 32.80 -28.12 -2.69
C PRO A 15 33.16 -27.65 -4.12
N GLY A 16 34.32 -26.99 -4.21
CA GLY A 16 34.81 -26.30 -5.40
C GLY A 16 35.22 -27.18 -6.58
N SER A 17 35.43 -26.49 -7.71
CA SER A 17 36.15 -26.99 -8.87
C SER A 17 37.03 -25.88 -9.43
N SER A 18 38.33 -26.17 -9.45
CA SER A 18 39.39 -25.38 -10.04
C SER A 18 39.45 -25.69 -11.54
N CYS A 19 39.28 -24.68 -12.39
CA CYS A 19 39.70 -24.73 -13.79
C CYS A 19 40.51 -23.48 -14.12
N SER A 20 41.82 -23.65 -14.08
CA SER A 20 42.78 -22.79 -14.75
C SER A 20 42.74 -23.11 -16.24
N LEU A 21 42.35 -22.16 -17.09
CA LEU A 21 42.73 -22.19 -18.50
C LEU A 21 42.96 -20.78 -19.04
N CYS A 22 44.17 -20.60 -19.53
CA CYS A 22 44.71 -19.39 -20.15
C CYS A 22 43.98 -19.10 -21.46
N MET A 23 43.73 -17.82 -21.77
CA MET A 23 43.82 -17.34 -23.15
C MET A 23 44.41 -15.94 -23.17
N ALA A 24 45.42 -15.80 -24.03
CA ALA A 24 46.08 -14.55 -24.36
C ALA A 24 45.12 -13.61 -25.12
N GLY A 25 45.43 -12.32 -25.04
CA GLY A 25 44.54 -11.23 -25.42
C GLY A 25 44.44 -10.92 -26.90
N VAL A 26 43.55 -10.00 -27.23
CA VAL A 26 43.63 -9.07 -28.36
C VAL A 26 42.89 -7.80 -27.94
N GLY A 27 43.49 -6.64 -28.19
CA GLY A 27 42.91 -5.34 -27.89
C GLY A 27 41.66 -5.03 -28.71
N GLY A 28 40.85 -4.11 -28.19
CA GLY A 28 39.70 -3.58 -28.91
C GLY A 28 38.93 -2.61 -28.04
N ALA A 29 39.17 -1.32 -28.24
CA ALA A 29 38.40 -0.24 -27.66
C ALA A 29 36.93 -0.33 -28.12
N VAL A 30 36.02 -0.70 -27.23
CA VAL A 30 34.56 -0.50 -27.36
C VAL A 30 33.93 -0.27 -25.98
N GLY A 31 34.49 0.67 -25.21
CA GLY A 31 34.04 1.02 -23.86
C GLY A 31 32.87 2.01 -23.82
N GLY A 32 31.75 1.72 -24.50
CA GLY A 32 30.59 2.61 -24.50
C GLY A 32 29.22 1.93 -24.43
N VAL A 33 29.08 0.70 -24.91
CA VAL A 33 27.76 0.06 -25.09
C VAL A 33 27.42 -0.90 -23.95
N ALA A 34 28.40 -1.64 -23.41
CA ALA A 34 28.18 -2.63 -22.35
C ALA A 34 27.77 -2.01 -21.00
N HIS A 35 28.18 -0.77 -20.73
CA HIS A 35 27.80 -0.06 -19.50
C HIS A 35 26.35 0.45 -19.56
N SER A 36 25.86 0.84 -20.74
CA SER A 36 24.49 1.30 -20.94
C SER A 36 23.46 0.18 -20.83
N SER A 37 23.79 -1.04 -21.30
CA SER A 37 22.90 -2.20 -21.21
C SER A 37 22.82 -2.79 -19.80
N GLN A 38 23.93 -2.78 -19.04
CA GLN A 38 23.93 -3.17 -17.63
C GLN A 38 23.11 -2.21 -16.76
N LEU A 39 23.20 -0.89 -17.00
CA LEU A 39 22.36 0.10 -16.32
C LEU A 39 20.87 -0.05 -16.67
N ASN A 40 20.56 -0.38 -17.93
CA ASN A 40 19.18 -0.64 -18.35
C ASN A 40 18.59 -1.91 -17.71
N TRP A 41 19.38 -2.98 -17.56
CA TRP A 41 18.93 -4.20 -16.88
C TRP A 41 18.69 -3.97 -15.38
N LEU A 42 19.57 -3.20 -14.71
CA LEU A 42 19.37 -2.82 -13.31
C LEU A 42 18.09 -1.99 -13.13
N ALA A 43 17.88 -0.97 -13.96
CA ALA A 43 16.67 -0.16 -13.92
C ALA A 43 15.39 -0.99 -14.15
N GLN A 44 15.40 -1.92 -15.11
CA GLN A 44 14.28 -2.84 -15.34
C GLN A 44 14.03 -3.75 -14.14
N SER A 45 15.08 -4.29 -13.53
CA SER A 45 14.94 -5.14 -12.34
C SER A 45 14.43 -4.39 -11.11
N GLU A 46 14.78 -3.11 -10.97
CA GLU A 46 14.28 -2.24 -9.90
C GLU A 46 12.80 -1.91 -10.12
N GLU A 47 12.39 -1.59 -11.36
CA GLU A 47 10.98 -1.36 -11.70
C GLU A 47 10.12 -2.60 -11.47
N GLU A 48 10.60 -3.79 -11.88
CA GLU A 48 9.92 -5.07 -11.64
C GLU A 48 9.79 -5.36 -10.14
N ALA A 49 10.86 -5.18 -9.37
CA ALA A 49 10.83 -5.41 -7.92
C ALA A 49 9.86 -4.47 -7.18
N VAL A 50 9.80 -3.19 -7.58
CA VAL A 50 8.85 -2.21 -7.01
C VAL A 50 7.41 -2.56 -7.35
N HIS A 51 7.19 -3.05 -8.57
CA HIS A 51 5.86 -3.46 -9.02
C HIS A 51 5.37 -4.70 -8.26
N ASP A 52 6.20 -5.73 -8.11
CA ASP A 52 5.86 -6.95 -7.38
C ASP A 52 5.54 -6.67 -5.91
N ASP A 53 6.32 -5.80 -5.28
CA ASP A 53 6.10 -5.36 -3.90
C ASP A 53 4.78 -4.56 -3.74
N LEU A 54 4.40 -3.74 -4.73
CA LEU A 54 3.09 -3.07 -4.73
C LEU A 54 1.94 -4.08 -4.81
N HIS A 55 2.03 -5.07 -5.69
CA HIS A 55 1.00 -6.12 -5.79
C HIS A 55 0.89 -6.92 -4.51
N GLN A 56 2.02 -7.23 -3.87
CA GLN A 56 2.04 -7.88 -2.57
C GLN A 56 1.30 -7.04 -1.52
N LEU A 57 1.63 -5.75 -1.38
CA LEU A 57 0.96 -4.84 -0.45
C LEU A 57 -0.56 -4.79 -0.67
N LEU A 58 -1.01 -4.67 -1.91
CA LEU A 58 -2.44 -4.65 -2.23
C LEU A 58 -3.12 -5.99 -1.92
N SER A 59 -2.44 -7.10 -2.17
CA SER A 59 -2.96 -8.45 -1.93
C SER A 59 -3.06 -8.81 -0.44
N GLU A 60 -2.17 -8.26 0.39
CA GLU A 60 -2.14 -8.46 1.84
C GLU A 60 -3.08 -7.49 2.57
N THR A 61 -3.36 -6.32 1.98
CA THR A 61 -4.22 -5.30 2.59
C THR A 61 -5.69 -5.55 2.24
N ARG A 62 -6.22 -6.71 2.61
CA ARG A 62 -7.63 -7.07 2.44
C ARG A 62 -8.10 -8.10 3.48
N GLY A 63 -9.40 -8.10 3.76
CA GLY A 63 -9.99 -9.07 4.69
C GLY A 63 -11.31 -8.58 5.30
N VAL A 64 -11.82 -9.35 6.24
CA VAL A 64 -12.98 -8.95 7.06
C VAL A 64 -12.48 -8.18 8.28
N VAL A 65 -12.99 -6.97 8.47
CA VAL A 65 -12.76 -6.15 9.67
C VAL A 65 -14.09 -5.57 10.14
N GLU A 66 -14.16 -5.18 11.40
CA GLU A 66 -15.30 -4.42 11.87
C GLU A 66 -15.06 -2.92 11.65
N LYS A 67 -16.09 -2.21 11.20
CA LYS A 67 -16.08 -0.76 11.08
C LYS A 67 -17.04 -0.16 12.09
N LEU A 68 -16.60 0.85 12.83
CA LEU A 68 -17.48 1.59 13.72
C LEU A 68 -18.58 2.32 12.91
N ALA A 69 -19.83 2.15 13.33
CA ALA A 69 -20.98 2.81 12.75
C ALA A 69 -20.97 4.30 13.06
N ASP A 70 -21.27 5.12 12.06
CA ASP A 70 -21.33 6.57 12.17
C ASP A 70 -22.51 7.08 11.30
N PRO A 71 -23.48 7.83 11.88
CA PRO A 71 -23.51 8.36 13.25
C PRO A 71 -23.79 7.29 14.31
N ALA A 72 -23.30 7.54 15.51
CA ALA A 72 -23.59 6.70 16.66
C ALA A 72 -25.10 6.73 16.97
N VAL A 73 -25.66 5.57 17.30
CA VAL A 73 -27.10 5.44 17.57
C VAL A 73 -27.37 5.94 18.99
N LYS A 74 -28.18 6.99 19.12
CA LYS A 74 -28.58 7.52 20.43
C LYS A 74 -29.82 6.79 20.93
N LEU A 75 -29.78 6.37 22.20
CA LEU A 75 -30.91 5.80 22.92
C LEU A 75 -31.11 6.58 24.24
N GLY A 76 -31.91 7.64 24.18
CA GLY A 76 -32.02 8.59 25.29
C GLY A 76 -30.70 9.34 25.52
N SER A 77 -30.17 9.27 26.74
CA SER A 77 -28.85 9.82 27.10
C SER A 77 -27.68 8.91 26.75
N TRP A 78 -27.93 7.69 26.27
CA TRP A 78 -26.90 6.72 25.95
C TRP A 78 -26.52 6.80 24.47
N GLN A 79 -25.24 6.54 24.19
CA GLN A 79 -24.70 6.42 22.84
C GLN A 79 -24.23 4.97 22.63
N LEU A 80 -24.86 4.27 21.70
CA LEU A 80 -24.50 2.90 21.35
C LEU A 80 -23.30 2.90 20.42
N VAL A 81 -22.26 2.16 20.81
CA VAL A 81 -21.09 1.85 19.99
C VAL A 81 -21.41 0.59 19.20
N LEU A 82 -21.56 0.72 17.88
CA LEU A 82 -21.97 -0.37 17.00
C LEU A 82 -20.86 -0.68 16.00
N TRP A 83 -20.24 -1.84 16.17
CA TRP A 83 -19.28 -2.39 15.21
C TRP A 83 -20.02 -3.17 14.14
N GLN A 84 -19.65 -2.97 12.87
CA GLN A 84 -20.31 -3.61 11.74
C GLN A 84 -19.27 -4.31 10.86
N PRO A 85 -19.42 -5.60 10.56
CA PRO A 85 -18.45 -6.30 9.74
C PRO A 85 -18.48 -5.76 8.30
N ARG A 86 -17.29 -5.58 7.74
CA ARG A 86 -17.04 -5.05 6.39
C ARG A 86 -15.91 -5.83 5.75
N TRP A 87 -16.07 -6.12 4.46
CA TRP A 87 -14.96 -6.52 3.62
C TRP A 87 -14.16 -5.28 3.28
N VAL A 88 -12.86 -5.30 3.52
CA VAL A 88 -11.94 -4.23 3.19
C VAL A 88 -10.89 -4.70 2.20
N PHE A 89 -10.41 -3.77 1.39
CA PHE A 89 -9.31 -3.99 0.46
C PHE A 89 -8.66 -2.64 0.11
N ALA A 90 -7.37 -2.66 -0.22
CA ALA A 90 -6.68 -1.49 -0.73
C ALA A 90 -6.73 -1.41 -2.26
N GLU A 91 -6.75 -0.19 -2.76
CA GLU A 91 -6.44 0.20 -4.12
C GLU A 91 -5.24 1.16 -4.10
N ILE A 92 -4.64 1.46 -5.26
CA ILE A 92 -3.45 2.31 -5.38
C ILE A 92 -3.65 3.70 -4.73
N ASP A 93 -4.85 4.26 -4.85
CA ASP A 93 -5.22 5.62 -4.44
C ASP A 93 -6.20 5.67 -3.25
N GLY A 94 -6.54 4.53 -2.64
CA GLY A 94 -7.37 4.56 -1.43
C GLY A 94 -7.66 3.21 -0.78
N PHE A 95 -8.29 3.30 0.39
CA PHE A 95 -8.76 2.16 1.15
C PHE A 95 -10.27 1.98 1.00
N CYS A 96 -10.70 0.79 0.59
CA CYS A 96 -12.08 0.48 0.28
C CYS A 96 -12.72 -0.39 1.35
N TYR A 97 -14.01 -0.18 1.60
CA TYR A 97 -14.81 -1.00 2.49
C TYR A 97 -16.22 -1.24 1.92
N GLN A 98 -16.74 -2.45 2.11
CA GLN A 98 -18.00 -2.90 1.56
C GLN A 98 -18.80 -3.69 2.61
N LYS A 99 -20.14 -3.63 2.50
CA LYS A 99 -21.00 -4.49 3.33
C LYS A 99 -20.75 -5.95 2.96
N ILE A 100 -20.92 -6.84 3.94
CA ILE A 100 -20.92 -8.28 3.70
C ILE A 100 -22.27 -8.87 4.06
N SER A 101 -22.63 -9.98 3.42
CA SER A 101 -23.77 -10.82 3.79
C SER A 101 -23.46 -11.71 4.98
N ALA A 102 -24.43 -12.52 5.40
CA ALA A 102 -24.30 -13.41 6.56
C ALA A 102 -23.26 -14.53 6.37
N ASP A 103 -22.94 -14.87 5.12
CA ASP A 103 -21.90 -15.80 4.67
C ASP A 103 -20.55 -15.09 4.40
N GLU A 104 -20.38 -13.86 4.88
CA GLU A 104 -19.17 -13.03 4.71
C GLU A 104 -18.82 -12.63 3.27
N SER A 105 -19.71 -12.92 2.31
CA SER A 105 -19.54 -12.49 0.92
C SER A 105 -19.76 -10.97 0.75
N PRO A 106 -18.91 -10.24 0.01
CA PRO A 106 -19.11 -8.81 -0.24
C PRO A 106 -20.39 -8.52 -1.04
N ILE A 107 -21.18 -7.53 -0.59
CA ILE A 107 -22.45 -7.13 -1.22
C ILE A 107 -22.54 -5.60 -1.42
N GLY A 108 -23.23 -5.19 -2.50
CA GLY A 108 -23.45 -3.78 -2.84
C GLY A 108 -22.23 -3.10 -3.47
N LYS A 109 -22.14 -1.77 -3.40
CA LYS A 109 -21.01 -1.00 -3.96
C LYS A 109 -19.96 -0.70 -2.87
N PRO A 110 -18.66 -0.91 -3.12
CA PRO A 110 -17.62 -0.51 -2.18
C PRO A 110 -17.60 1.02 -2.00
N LYS A 111 -17.29 1.45 -0.79
CA LYS A 111 -17.01 2.84 -0.44
C LYS A 111 -15.51 3.03 -0.33
N LYS A 112 -15.00 4.13 -0.88
CA LYS A 112 -13.56 4.40 -0.96
C LYS A 112 -13.18 5.60 -0.09
N ILE A 113 -12.13 5.43 0.68
CA ILE A 113 -11.44 6.47 1.44
C ILE A 113 -10.16 6.78 0.66
N MET A 114 -10.15 7.91 -0.04
CA MET A 114 -8.99 8.32 -0.85
C MET A 114 -7.80 8.60 0.08
N PHE A 115 -6.61 8.09 -0.25
CA PHE A 115 -5.40 8.37 0.54
C PHE A 115 -5.07 9.86 0.59
N ALA A 116 -5.42 10.60 -0.47
CA ALA A 116 -5.29 12.06 -0.51
C ALA A 116 -6.12 12.80 0.56
N ALA A 117 -7.14 12.16 1.13
CA ALA A 117 -7.96 12.72 2.21
C ALA A 117 -7.49 12.27 3.61
N VAL A 118 -6.60 11.28 3.70
CA VAL A 118 -6.09 10.73 4.96
C VAL A 118 -4.92 11.58 5.44
N GLU A 119 -5.06 12.15 6.64
CA GLU A 119 -4.05 12.99 7.28
C GLU A 119 -3.09 12.16 8.13
N THR A 120 -3.61 11.21 8.90
CA THR A 120 -2.83 10.29 9.73
C THR A 120 -3.50 8.91 9.78
N ILE A 121 -2.71 7.90 10.15
CA ILE A 121 -3.17 6.53 10.38
C ILE A 121 -2.64 6.11 11.74
N GLU A 122 -3.54 6.01 12.71
CA GLU A 122 -3.21 5.70 14.11
C GLU A 122 -3.68 4.30 14.46
N GLU A 123 -2.82 3.58 15.17
CA GLU A 123 -3.13 2.30 15.77
C GLU A 123 -3.57 2.56 17.22
N LEU A 124 -4.65 1.92 17.64
CA LEU A 124 -5.24 2.02 18.97
C LEU A 124 -5.19 0.64 19.65
N ASP A 125 -5.51 0.61 20.93
CA ASP A 125 -5.59 -0.64 21.70
C ASP A 125 -6.65 -1.60 21.12
N CYS A 126 -6.58 -2.88 21.51
CA CYS A 126 -7.60 -3.89 21.16
C CYS A 126 -7.77 -4.13 19.65
N ALA A 127 -6.67 -4.06 18.89
CA ALA A 127 -6.65 -4.26 17.43
C ALA A 127 -7.47 -3.22 16.66
N GLU A 128 -7.65 -2.02 17.20
CA GLU A 128 -8.35 -0.92 16.55
C GLU A 128 -7.38 0.00 15.81
N PHE A 129 -7.86 0.65 14.75
CA PHE A 129 -7.11 1.69 14.05
C PHE A 129 -8.03 2.75 13.46
N VAL A 130 -7.50 3.96 13.31
CA VAL A 130 -8.24 5.13 12.82
C VAL A 130 -7.54 5.73 11.61
N LEU A 131 -8.32 5.93 10.55
CA LEU A 131 -7.96 6.80 9.43
C LEU A 131 -8.52 8.20 9.72
N GLN A 132 -7.66 9.10 10.19
CA GLN A 132 -8.05 10.49 10.42
C GLN A 132 -8.09 11.21 9.07
N CYS A 133 -9.24 11.80 8.74
CA CYS A 133 -9.40 12.56 7.51
C CYS A 133 -10.01 13.92 7.83
N GLY A 134 -9.62 14.97 7.11
CA GLY A 134 -10.06 16.34 7.43
C GLY A 134 -11.58 16.60 7.44
N LYS A 135 -12.41 15.67 6.93
CA LYS A 135 -13.88 15.75 7.01
C LYS A 135 -14.49 14.86 8.09
N ARG A 136 -13.88 13.71 8.38
CA ARG A 136 -14.40 12.68 9.28
C ARG A 136 -13.35 11.60 9.50
N ASP A 137 -13.42 10.97 10.66
CA ASP A 137 -12.57 9.84 10.98
C ASP A 137 -13.27 8.52 10.69
N PHE A 138 -12.47 7.50 10.35
CA PHE A 138 -12.96 6.16 10.13
C PHE A 138 -12.22 5.19 11.05
N THR A 139 -12.94 4.66 12.03
CA THR A 139 -12.43 3.65 12.96
C THR A 139 -12.77 2.25 12.48
N PHE A 140 -11.78 1.38 12.53
CA PHE A 140 -11.85 -0.04 12.20
C PHE A 140 -11.26 -0.88 13.33
N LYS A 141 -11.64 -2.15 13.36
CA LYS A 141 -11.13 -3.16 14.28
C LYS A 141 -10.79 -4.42 13.52
N ALA A 142 -9.54 -4.81 13.59
CA ALA A 142 -9.01 -6.03 12.99
C ALA A 142 -9.34 -7.27 13.86
N PRO A 143 -9.30 -8.48 13.30
CA PRO A 143 -9.58 -9.71 14.05
C PRO A 143 -8.51 -10.05 15.12
N SER A 144 -7.30 -9.50 14.98
CA SER A 144 -6.20 -9.65 15.93
C SER A 144 -5.29 -8.42 15.90
N GLU A 145 -4.48 -8.24 16.95
CA GLU A 145 -3.49 -7.15 17.03
C GLU A 145 -2.45 -7.27 15.91
N ASP A 146 -1.92 -8.47 15.66
CA ASP A 146 -0.98 -8.70 14.54
C ASP A 146 -1.57 -8.29 13.19
N ALA A 147 -2.84 -8.63 12.94
CA ALA A 147 -3.52 -8.23 11.71
C ALA A 147 -3.73 -6.71 11.64
N CYS A 148 -3.99 -6.06 12.78
CA CYS A 148 -4.06 -4.60 12.87
C CYS A 148 -2.73 -3.97 12.48
N THR A 149 -1.63 -4.39 13.10
CA THR A 149 -0.29 -3.87 12.85
C THR A 149 0.11 -4.04 11.38
N VAL A 150 -0.14 -5.21 10.78
CA VAL A 150 0.13 -5.45 9.35
C VAL A 150 -0.71 -4.53 8.46
N LEU A 151 -2.02 -4.44 8.70
CA LEU A 151 -2.90 -3.57 7.91
C LEU A 151 -2.46 -2.10 8.02
N VAL A 152 -2.20 -1.61 9.22
CA VAL A 152 -1.77 -0.23 9.45
C VAL A 152 -0.43 0.05 8.79
N HIS A 153 0.51 -0.87 8.89
CA HIS A 153 1.81 -0.77 8.23
C HIS A 153 1.65 -0.64 6.70
N ASN A 154 0.89 -1.53 6.08
CA ASN A 154 0.69 -1.53 4.63
C ASN A 154 -0.07 -0.28 4.16
N LEU A 155 -1.08 0.16 4.90
CA LEU A 155 -1.83 1.39 4.60
C LEU A 155 -0.95 2.63 4.64
N ARG A 156 0.01 2.71 5.59
CA ARG A 156 0.98 3.82 5.65
C ARG A 156 1.88 3.82 4.42
N GLN A 157 2.38 2.66 3.99
CA GLN A 157 3.19 2.54 2.77
C GLN A 157 2.41 2.95 1.51
N LEU A 158 1.18 2.46 1.36
CA LEU A 158 0.34 2.78 0.20
C LEU A 158 -0.02 4.26 0.14
N ARG A 159 -0.33 4.89 1.28
CA ARG A 159 -0.57 6.34 1.36
C ARG A 159 0.65 7.14 0.90
N GLU A 160 1.84 6.77 1.37
CA GLU A 160 3.10 7.42 1.00
C GLU A 160 3.36 7.32 -0.51
N ARG A 161 3.17 6.13 -1.10
CA ARG A 161 3.30 5.92 -2.55
C ARG A 161 2.31 6.77 -3.34
N SER A 162 1.04 6.76 -2.93
CA SER A 162 -0.01 7.57 -3.56
C SER A 162 0.31 9.07 -3.53
N ALA A 163 0.89 9.56 -2.44
CA ALA A 163 1.33 10.96 -2.33
C ALA A 163 2.48 11.29 -3.29
N ARG A 164 3.46 10.39 -3.43
CA ARG A 164 4.60 10.55 -4.38
C ARG A 164 4.14 10.56 -5.83
N GLU A 165 3.25 9.63 -6.21
CA GLU A 165 2.69 9.59 -7.56
C GLU A 165 1.91 10.86 -7.90
N LYS A 166 1.10 11.36 -6.94
CA LYS A 166 0.39 12.63 -7.12
C LYS A 166 1.36 13.79 -7.32
N ALA A 167 2.42 13.88 -6.50
CA ALA A 167 3.43 14.92 -6.62
C ALA A 167 4.16 14.88 -7.97
N ALA A 168 4.48 13.68 -8.48
CA ALA A 168 5.09 13.49 -9.79
C ALA A 168 4.16 13.99 -10.92
N ARG A 169 2.87 13.63 -10.88
CA ARG A 169 1.88 14.10 -11.86
C ARG A 169 1.66 15.61 -11.82
N ASP A 170 1.62 16.20 -10.62
CA ASP A 170 1.45 17.64 -10.44
C ASP A 170 2.68 18.43 -10.95
N ALA A 171 3.88 17.85 -10.89
CA ALA A 171 5.11 18.44 -11.43
C ALA A 171 5.17 18.42 -12.97
N GLU A 172 4.52 17.45 -13.61
CA GLU A 172 4.51 17.28 -15.08
C GLU A 172 3.38 18.08 -15.77
N ALA A 173 2.41 18.60 -15.02
CA ALA A 173 1.28 19.33 -15.57
C ALA A 173 1.71 20.70 -16.18
N PRO A 174 1.43 20.97 -17.48
CA PRO A 174 1.78 22.24 -18.10
C PRO A 174 0.94 23.39 -17.52
N VAL A 175 1.61 24.47 -17.12
CA VAL A 175 0.99 25.69 -16.58
C VAL A 175 -0.06 26.22 -17.56
N PRO A 176 -1.33 26.40 -17.16
CA PRO A 176 -2.36 26.90 -18.07
C PRO A 176 -2.02 28.34 -18.47
N ALA A 177 -1.83 28.55 -19.78
CA ALA A 177 -1.59 29.86 -20.36
C ALA A 177 -2.72 30.83 -19.98
N LYS A 178 -2.37 31.90 -19.24
CA LYS A 178 -3.30 32.99 -18.87
C LYS A 178 -3.91 33.60 -20.13
N LYS A 179 -5.17 33.28 -20.44
CA LYS A 179 -5.95 34.04 -21.44
C LYS A 179 -6.17 35.46 -20.94
N LYS A 180 -5.43 36.42 -21.53
CA LYS A 180 -5.73 37.87 -21.41
C LYS A 180 -7.16 38.08 -21.91
N LYS A 181 -8.06 38.44 -20.99
CA LYS A 181 -9.42 38.87 -21.31
C LYS A 181 -9.34 40.34 -21.74
N ASP A 182 -9.34 40.59 -23.05
CA ASP A 182 -9.49 41.94 -23.58
C ASP A 182 -10.86 42.50 -23.19
N LYS A 183 -10.82 43.53 -22.35
CA LYS A 183 -11.99 44.27 -21.87
C LYS A 183 -12.43 45.23 -22.98
N LYS A 184 -13.25 44.74 -23.92
CA LYS A 184 -13.86 45.60 -24.95
C LYS A 184 -15.02 46.38 -24.33
N LYS A 185 -14.74 47.66 -24.07
CA LYS A 185 -15.66 48.70 -23.58
C LYS A 185 -16.53 49.18 -24.74
N ARG A 186 -17.85 49.03 -24.66
CA ARG A 186 -18.85 49.91 -25.30
C ARG A 186 -20.13 49.87 -24.48
#